data_AF-A0AAE6R7U7-F1
#
_entry.id   AF-A0AAE6R7U7-F1
#
_cell.length_a   1.000
_cell.length_b   1.000
_cell.length_c   1.000
_cell.angle_alpha   90.00
_cell.angle_beta   90.00
_cell.angle_gamma   90.00
#
_symmetry.space_group_name_H-M   'P 1'
#
loop_
_entity.id
_entity.type
_entity.pdbx_description
1 polymer ?
#
loop_
_entity_poly.entity_id
_entity_poly.type
_entity_poly.pdbx_seq_one_letter_code
_entity_poly.pdbx_strand_id
1 'polypeptide(L)'
;MATYAVGDLQGCLQPLKCLLERVNFNPAVDRLWLVGDLVNRGPESLETLRFLYSIRQSLVCVLGNHDLHLLAAWHNVERLKKSDTLREIIEAPDADQLFDWLRQQKLLHYDEARGIAMAHAGIPPQWTLGPGTWSGG
;
A
#
# COMPACT_ATOMS: atom_id res chain seq x y z
N MET A 1 8.65 -10.41 17.54
CA MET A 1 8.24 -9.82 16.26
C MET A 1 6.75 -9.56 16.32
N ALA A 2 6.36 -8.29 16.47
CA ALA A 2 4.96 -7.89 16.37
C ALA A 2 4.58 -7.65 14.90
N THR A 3 3.29 -7.71 14.61
CA THR A 3 2.72 -7.35 13.31
C THR A 3 1.59 -6.35 13.55
N TYR A 4 1.72 -5.17 12.97
CA TYR A 4 0.76 -4.09 13.09
C TYR A 4 0.02 -3.94 11.77
N ALA A 5 -1.31 -4.01 11.78
CA ALA A 5 -2.12 -3.73 10.60
C ALA A 5 -2.71 -2.32 10.71
N VAL A 6 -2.53 -1.51 9.67
CA VAL A 6 -3.03 -0.13 9.60
C VAL A 6 -3.94 0.00 8.37
N GLY A 7 -5.03 0.73 8.58
CA GLY A 7 -6.02 1.07 7.56
C GLY A 7 -5.47 2.04 6.50
N ASP A 8 -6.38 2.59 5.71
CA ASP A 8 -6.09 3.58 4.68
C ASP A 8 -5.23 4.73 5.22
N LEU A 9 -4.12 5.03 4.52
CA LEU A 9 -3.22 6.12 4.89
C LEU A 9 -3.61 7.42 4.21
N GLN A 10 -4.01 7.36 2.95
CA GLN A 10 -4.45 8.49 2.14
C GLN A 10 -3.48 9.68 2.23
N GLY A 11 -2.16 9.43 2.13
CA GLY A 11 -1.14 10.48 2.22
C GLY A 11 -1.03 11.18 3.58
N CYS A 12 -1.49 10.55 4.68
CA CYS A 12 -1.37 11.09 6.04
C CYS A 12 -0.11 10.56 6.74
N LEU A 13 1.06 11.13 6.41
CA LEU A 13 2.34 10.66 6.95
C LEU A 13 2.50 10.95 8.45
N GLN A 14 2.19 12.17 8.91
CA GLN A 14 2.39 12.50 10.33
C GLN A 14 1.58 11.60 11.26
N PRO A 15 0.27 11.36 11.03
CA PRO A 15 -0.50 10.43 11.85
C PRO A 15 0.08 9.01 11.86
N LEU A 16 0.59 8.52 10.73
CA LEU A 16 1.26 7.23 10.67
C LEU A 16 2.52 7.22 11.56
N LYS A 17 3.37 8.24 11.48
CA LYS A 17 4.57 8.32 12.34
C LYS A 17 4.22 8.35 13.82
N CYS A 18 3.23 9.15 14.22
CA CYS A 18 2.77 9.18 15.61
C CYS A 18 2.22 7.82 16.07
N LEU A 19 1.51 7.10 15.20
CA LEU A 19 1.02 5.74 15.51
C LEU A 19 2.18 4.77 15.72
N LEU A 20 3.17 4.78 14.82
CA LEU A 20 4.35 3.91 14.90
C LEU A 20 5.20 4.20 16.14
N GLU A 21 5.37 5.47 16.50
CA GLU A 21 6.04 5.89 17.74
C GLU A 21 5.29 5.39 18.97
N ARG A 22 3.96 5.54 19.00
CA ARG A 22 3.13 5.13 20.14
C ARG A 22 3.19 3.64 20.43
N VAL A 23 3.36 2.81 19.40
CA VAL A 23 3.53 1.36 19.53
C VAL A 23 4.99 0.91 19.60
N ASN A 24 5.93 1.86 19.63
CA ASN A 24 7.38 1.63 19.61
C ASN A 24 7.80 0.69 18.48
N PHE A 25 7.27 0.93 17.27
CA PHE A 25 7.55 0.12 16.09
C PHE A 25 9.04 0.11 15.75
N ASN A 26 9.60 -1.09 15.57
CA ASN A 26 10.99 -1.24 15.15
C ASN A 26 11.07 -1.98 13.80
N PRO A 27 11.43 -1.31 12.68
CA PRO A 27 11.48 -1.93 11.35
C PRO A 27 12.54 -3.04 11.22
N ALA A 28 13.48 -3.16 12.17
CA ALA A 28 14.46 -4.24 12.16
C ALA A 28 13.88 -5.59 12.64
N VAL A 29 12.79 -5.57 13.42
CA VAL A 29 12.23 -6.77 14.07
C VAL A 29 10.72 -6.93 13.94
N ASP A 30 9.99 -5.86 13.63
CA ASP A 30 8.54 -5.84 13.50
C ASP A 30 8.10 -5.76 12.03
N ARG A 31 6.81 -6.03 11.81
CA ARG A 31 6.18 -5.96 10.49
C ARG A 31 5.03 -4.97 10.51
N LEU A 32 4.94 -4.15 9.47
CA LEU A 32 3.83 -3.23 9.25
C LEU A 32 3.04 -3.70 8.02
N TRP A 33 1.76 -3.97 8.23
CA TRP A 33 0.79 -4.38 7.24
C TRP A 33 -0.10 -3.20 6.87
N LEU A 34 -0.23 -2.91 5.57
CA LEU A 34 -1.02 -1.80 5.06
C LEU A 34 -2.09 -2.31 4.10
N VAL A 35 -3.33 -1.90 4.31
CA VAL A 35 -4.49 -2.36 3.53
C VAL A 35 -4.67 -1.65 2.18
N GLY A 36 -3.71 -0.83 1.77
CA GLY A 36 -3.78 -0.03 0.54
C GLY A 36 -4.32 1.37 0.78
N ASP A 37 -4.59 2.08 -0.32
CA ASP A 37 -4.88 3.51 -0.34
C ASP A 37 -3.81 4.28 0.43
N LEU A 38 -2.56 4.08 0.00
CA LEU A 38 -1.37 4.70 0.59
C LEU A 38 -1.32 6.20 0.31
N VAL A 39 -1.87 6.59 -0.84
CA VAL A 39 -1.83 7.94 -1.41
C VAL A 39 -3.24 8.51 -1.61
N ASN A 40 -3.27 9.76 -2.08
CA ASN A 40 -4.44 10.52 -2.47
C ASN A 40 -5.22 11.11 -1.28
N ARG A 41 -5.91 12.23 -1.50
CA ARG A 41 -6.64 13.06 -0.51
C ARG A 41 -5.78 13.80 0.51
N GLY A 42 -4.82 13.15 1.15
CA GLY A 42 -3.95 13.80 2.13
C GLY A 42 -2.84 14.63 1.49
N PRO A 43 -2.27 15.59 2.24
CA PRO A 43 -1.30 16.54 1.73
C PRO A 43 0.10 15.94 1.53
N GLU A 44 0.43 14.81 2.15
CA GLU A 44 1.80 14.25 2.18
C GLU A 44 1.91 12.95 1.36
N SER A 45 1.19 12.80 0.25
CA SER A 45 1.19 11.56 -0.55
C SER A 45 2.59 11.14 -1.03
N LEU A 46 3.40 12.07 -1.55
CA LEU A 46 4.78 11.79 -1.99
C LEU A 46 5.67 11.38 -0.82
N GLU A 47 5.65 12.16 0.27
CA GLU A 47 6.45 11.86 1.46
C GLU A 47 6.03 10.54 2.12
N THR A 48 4.73 10.21 2.06
CA THR A 48 4.22 8.91 2.51
C THR A 48 4.86 7.78 1.70
N LEU A 49 4.86 7.84 0.37
CA LEU A 49 5.50 6.81 -0.46
C LEU A 49 7.01 6.71 -0.20
N ARG A 50 7.72 7.84 -0.07
CA ARG A 50 9.17 7.84 0.24
C ARG A 50 9.46 7.20 1.59
N PHE A 51 8.67 7.53 2.62
CA PHE A 51 8.80 6.92 3.93
C PHE A 51 8.56 5.41 3.87
N LEU A 52 7.47 4.97 3.25
CA LEU A 52 7.16 3.56 3.09
C LEU A 52 8.26 2.82 2.30
N TYR A 53 8.75 3.42 1.22
CA TYR A 53 9.88 2.87 0.46
C TYR A 53 11.13 2.73 1.35
N SER A 54 11.43 3.69 2.23
CA SER A 54 12.59 3.61 3.11
C SER A 54 12.55 2.42 4.08
N ILE A 55 11.36 2.03 4.54
CA ILE A 55 11.15 0.90 5.46
C ILE A 55 10.62 -0.37 4.77
N ARG A 56 10.63 -0.42 3.43
CA ARG A 56 9.99 -1.46 2.60
C ARG A 56 10.30 -2.90 2.98
N GLN A 57 11.48 -3.15 3.55
CA GLN A 57 11.86 -4.49 3.98
C GLN A 57 11.05 -5.01 5.18
N SER A 58 10.42 -4.12 5.94
CA SER A 58 9.52 -4.42 7.06
C SER A 58 8.04 -4.37 6.68
N LEU A 59 7.72 -4.00 5.43
CA LEU A 59 6.34 -3.82 4.98
C LEU A 59 5.75 -5.05 4.30
N VAL A 60 4.46 -5.22 4.50
CA VAL A 60 3.59 -5.96 3.60
C VAL A 60 2.41 -5.05 3.27
N CYS A 61 2.19 -4.73 2.01
CA CYS A 61 1.02 -3.97 1.62
C CYS A 61 0.27 -4.64 0.49
N VAL A 62 -1.03 -4.32 0.42
CA VAL A 62 -1.86 -4.56 -0.74
C VAL A 62 -2.20 -3.23 -1.42
N LEU A 63 -2.49 -3.26 -2.72
CA LEU A 63 -2.91 -2.09 -3.47
C LEU A 63 -4.40 -1.82 -3.26
N GLY A 64 -4.73 -0.57 -2.96
CA GLY A 64 -6.09 -0.05 -2.96
C GLY A 64 -6.46 0.61 -4.29
N ASN A 65 -7.70 1.08 -4.39
CA ASN A 65 -8.18 1.73 -5.62
C ASN A 65 -7.45 3.04 -5.93
N HIS A 66 -7.04 3.81 -4.92
CA HIS A 66 -6.31 5.05 -5.14
C HIS A 66 -4.87 4.79 -5.59
N ASP A 67 -4.25 3.70 -5.11
CA ASP A 67 -2.92 3.29 -5.58
C ASP A 67 -2.96 2.84 -7.04
N LEU A 68 -3.96 2.03 -7.41
CA LEU A 68 -4.17 1.60 -8.80
C LEU A 68 -4.49 2.80 -9.72
N HIS A 69 -5.24 3.77 -9.23
CA HIS A 69 -5.50 5.00 -9.97
C HIS A 69 -4.22 5.81 -10.21
N LEU A 70 -3.35 5.93 -9.19
CA LEU A 70 -2.03 6.56 -9.33
C LEU A 70 -1.17 5.85 -10.38
N LEU A 71 -1.08 4.51 -10.33
CA LEU A 71 -0.36 3.71 -11.32
C LEU A 71 -0.88 3.94 -12.75
N ALA A 72 -2.20 4.04 -12.92
CA ALA A 72 -2.80 4.33 -14.22
C ALA A 72 -2.53 5.77 -14.69
N ALA A 73 -2.52 6.74 -13.78
CA ALA A 73 -2.26 8.14 -14.08
C ALA A 73 -0.79 8.40 -14.46
N TRP A 74 0.15 7.60 -13.96
CA TRP A 74 1.57 7.70 -14.33
C TRP A 74 1.81 7.52 -15.84
N HIS A 75 1.06 6.62 -16.48
CA HIS A 75 1.12 6.43 -17.94
C HIS A 75 0.22 7.37 -18.73
N ASN A 76 -0.69 8.10 -18.07
CA ASN A 76 -1.60 9.05 -18.71
C ASN A 76 -2.02 10.14 -17.70
N VAL A 77 -1.17 11.17 -17.60
CA VAL A 77 -1.28 12.26 -16.61
C VAL A 77 -2.56 13.09 -16.77
N GLU A 78 -3.16 13.10 -17.98
CA GLU A 78 -4.42 13.81 -18.23
C GLU A 78 -5.61 13.26 -17.43
N ARG A 79 -5.48 12.07 -16.84
CA ARG A 79 -6.50 11.45 -15.97
C ARG A 79 -6.56 12.05 -14.56
N LEU A 80 -5.56 12.84 -14.15
CA LEU A 80 -5.53 13.46 -12.82
C LEU A 80 -6.58 14.56 -12.70
N LYS A 81 -7.32 14.58 -11.59
CA LYS A 81 -8.18 15.71 -11.25
C LYS A 81 -7.34 16.80 -10.58
N LYS A 82 -7.78 18.05 -10.72
CA LYS A 82 -7.12 19.20 -10.06
C LYS A 82 -7.02 19.09 -8.53
N SER A 83 -7.87 18.28 -7.91
CA SER A 83 -7.91 18.07 -6.46
C SER A 83 -6.91 17.03 -5.94
N ASP A 84 -6.24 16.29 -6.83
CA ASP A 84 -5.44 15.13 -6.44
C ASP A 84 -4.02 15.56 -6.06
N THR A 85 -3.51 15.05 -4.94
CA THR A 85 -2.11 15.29 -4.47
C THR A 85 -1.10 14.35 -5.14
N LEU A 86 -1.45 13.82 -6.31
CA LEU A 86 -0.73 12.78 -7.02
C LEU A 86 0.28 13.33 -8.04
N ARG A 87 0.08 14.58 -8.47
CA ARG A 87 0.94 15.22 -9.47
C ARG A 87 2.39 15.36 -8.98
N GLU A 88 2.55 15.71 -7.71
CA GLU A 88 3.87 15.81 -7.07
C GLU A 88 4.65 14.49 -7.12
N ILE A 89 3.96 13.35 -7.04
CA ILE A 89 4.58 12.03 -7.15
C ILE A 89 5.07 11.76 -8.57
N ILE A 90 4.24 12.10 -9.55
CA ILE A 90 4.55 11.86 -10.97
C ILE A 90 5.70 12.77 -11.45
N GLU A 91 5.76 14.00 -10.96
CA GLU A 91 6.80 14.98 -11.32
C GLU A 91 8.07 14.85 -10.45
N ALA A 92 8.09 13.95 -9.46
CA ALA A 92 9.22 13.77 -8.57
C ALA A 92 10.44 13.17 -9.30
N PRO A 93 11.67 13.58 -8.97
CA PRO A 93 12.88 13.03 -9.60
C PRO A 93 13.12 11.55 -9.31
N ASP A 94 12.52 11.02 -8.23
CA ASP A 94 12.55 9.62 -7.83
C ASP A 94 11.25 8.87 -8.18
N ALA A 95 10.38 9.45 -9.03
CA ALA A 95 9.10 8.88 -9.41
C ALA A 95 9.23 7.43 -9.91
N ASP A 96 10.09 7.18 -10.90
CA ASP A 96 10.26 5.85 -11.50
C ASP A 96 10.56 4.77 -10.46
N GLN A 97 11.42 5.09 -9.47
CA GLN A 97 11.74 4.18 -8.37
C GLN A 97 10.52 3.88 -7.49
N LEU A 98 9.74 4.91 -7.15
CA LEU A 98 8.54 4.76 -6.33
C LEU A 98 7.45 3.98 -7.08
N PHE A 99 7.25 4.24 -8.37
CA PHE A 99 6.31 3.55 -9.22
C PHE A 99 6.69 2.09 -9.47
N ASP A 100 7.98 1.82 -9.72
CA ASP A 100 8.50 0.46 -9.88
C ASP A 100 8.31 -0.38 -8.62
N TRP A 101 8.49 0.23 -7.45
CA TRP A 101 8.17 -0.43 -6.20
C TRP A 101 6.65 -0.61 -6.04
N LEU A 102 5.85 0.42 -6.24
CA LEU A 102 4.40 0.39 -6.01
C LEU A 102 3.70 -0.66 -6.90
N ARG A 103 4.06 -0.77 -8.18
CA ARG A 103 3.44 -1.73 -9.10
C ARG A 103 3.74 -3.20 -8.80
N GLN A 104 4.71 -3.49 -7.92
CA GLN A 104 5.06 -4.84 -7.50
C GLN A 104 4.30 -5.28 -6.24
N GLN A 105 3.49 -4.41 -5.64
CA GLN A 105 2.75 -4.73 -4.43
C GLN A 105 1.57 -5.67 -4.73
N LYS A 106 1.12 -6.40 -3.70
CA LYS A 106 0.13 -7.46 -3.84
C LYS A 106 -1.28 -6.86 -4.02
N LEU A 107 -2.22 -7.63 -4.56
CA LEU A 107 -3.65 -7.33 -4.44
C LEU A 107 -4.28 -8.04 -3.22
N LEU A 108 -3.70 -9.17 -2.85
CA LEU A 108 -4.10 -10.00 -1.73
C LEU A 108 -2.83 -10.51 -1.03
N HIS A 109 -2.77 -10.37 0.28
CA HIS A 109 -1.79 -11.04 1.11
C HIS A 109 -2.47 -12.11 1.95
N TYR A 110 -1.98 -13.34 1.88
CA TYR A 110 -2.37 -14.41 2.80
C TYR A 110 -1.14 -14.85 3.61
N ASP A 111 -1.29 -14.88 4.93
CA ASP A 111 -0.33 -15.43 5.87
C ASP A 111 -0.90 -16.74 6.43
N GLU A 112 -0.43 -17.84 5.84
CA GLU A 112 -0.89 -19.20 6.17
C GLU A 112 -0.56 -19.57 7.62
N ALA A 113 0.58 -19.14 8.15
CA ALA A 113 0.98 -19.46 9.53
C ALA A 113 0.05 -18.82 10.57
N ARG A 114 -0.55 -17.66 10.24
CA ARG A 114 -1.53 -16.97 11.09
C ARG A 114 -2.98 -17.27 10.71
N GLY A 115 -3.23 -17.83 9.53
CA GLY A 115 -4.57 -17.96 8.97
C GLY A 115 -5.24 -16.61 8.69
N ILE A 116 -4.46 -15.57 8.37
CA ILE A 116 -4.96 -14.20 8.16
C ILE A 116 -4.80 -13.81 6.70
N ALA A 117 -5.87 -13.24 6.13
CA ALA A 117 -5.83 -12.62 4.81
C ALA A 117 -6.04 -11.10 4.92
N MET A 118 -5.36 -10.36 4.05
CA MET A 118 -5.49 -8.92 3.91
C MET A 118 -5.74 -8.58 2.43
N ALA A 119 -6.85 -7.90 2.19
CA ALA A 119 -7.25 -7.34 0.91
C ALA A 119 -7.91 -5.99 1.17
N HIS A 120 -7.74 -5.03 0.26
CA HIS A 120 -8.23 -3.66 0.45
C HIS A 120 -9.76 -3.60 0.67
N ALA A 121 -10.53 -4.24 -0.22
CA ALA A 121 -11.99 -4.24 -0.17
C ALA A 121 -12.58 -5.57 0.35
N GLY A 122 -11.77 -6.39 1.03
CA GLY A 122 -12.16 -7.72 1.48
C GLY A 122 -12.15 -8.79 0.38
N ILE A 123 -12.72 -9.95 0.71
CA ILE A 123 -12.73 -11.14 -0.15
C ILE A 123 -14.19 -11.58 -0.31
N PRO A 124 -14.69 -11.75 -1.55
CA PRO A 124 -16.03 -12.27 -1.79
C PRO A 124 -16.22 -13.65 -1.12
N PRO A 125 -17.37 -13.93 -0.50
CA PRO A 125 -17.60 -15.17 0.24
C PRO A 125 -17.52 -16.45 -0.63
N GLN A 126 -17.69 -16.32 -1.95
CA GLN A 126 -17.54 -17.43 -2.90
C GLN A 126 -16.07 -17.79 -3.24
N TRP A 127 -15.09 -17.02 -2.77
CA TRP A 127 -13.69 -17.25 -3.05
C TRP A 127 -13.05 -18.09 -1.96
N THR A 128 -12.24 -19.06 -2.36
CA THR A 128 -11.41 -19.85 -1.45
C THR A 128 -10.01 -19.26 -1.39
N LEU A 129 -9.42 -19.27 -0.18
CA LEU A 129 -8.04 -18.88 0.06
C LEU A 129 -7.20 -20.15 0.14
N GLY A 130 -6.58 -20.54 -0.97
CA GLY A 130 -5.74 -21.73 -1.06
C GLY A 130 -5.22 -21.93 -2.47
N PRO A 131 -4.24 -22.84 -2.69
CA PRO A 131 -3.80 -23.20 -4.03
C PRO A 131 -5.02 -23.73 -4.79
N GLY A 132 -5.49 -22.96 -5.77
CA GLY A 132 -6.63 -23.35 -6.58
C GLY A 132 -6.34 -24.69 -7.24
N THR A 133 -7.14 -25.70 -6.95
CA THR A 133 -7.22 -26.88 -7.81
C THR A 133 -7.93 -26.43 -9.08
N TRP A 134 -7.15 -25.91 -10.03
CA TRP A 134 -7.65 -25.71 -11.39
C TRP A 134 -8.00 -27.09 -11.95
N SER A 135 -9.28 -27.43 -11.91
CA SER A 135 -9.86 -28.58 -12.61
C SER A 135 -10.36 -28.04 -13.93
N GLY A 136 -9.49 -28.04 -14.94
CA GLY A 136 -9.83 -27.58 -16.28
C GLY A 136 -11.12 -28.19 -16.78
N GLY A 137 -12.02 -27.33 -17.24
CA GLY A 137 -13.12 -27.67 -18.16
C GLY A 137 -12.78 -27.16 -19.55
#